data_AF-A0A6G3XRF7-F1
#
_entry.id   AF-A0A6G3XRF7-F1
#
_cell.length_a   1.000
_cell.length_b   1.000
_cell.length_c   1.000
_cell.angle_alpha   90.00
_cell.angle_beta   90.00
_cell.angle_gamma   90.00
#
_symmetry.space_group_name_H-M   'P 1'
#
loop_
_entity.id
_entity.type
_entity.pdbx_description
1 polymer ?
#
loop_
_entity_poly.entity_id
_entity_poly.type
_entity_poly.pdbx_seq_one_letter_code
_entity_poly.pdbx_strand_id
1 'polypeptide(L)'
;QVDVIVSPTTPTTAFPIGERADDPMAMYLADLCTIPTNLAGNSAMSLPCGLAPEDGLPVGLQIIAPAMKDDRLYKVGAAVEAAFVEKWGHPLLEEAPSL
;
A
#
# COMPACT_ATOMS: atom_id res chain seq x y z
N GLN A 1 -9.26 7.77 -19.60
CA GLN A 1 -10.11 8.06 -18.42
C GLN A 1 -10.19 6.78 -17.60
N VAL A 2 -10.05 6.87 -16.27
CA VAL A 2 -10.07 5.72 -15.34
C VAL A 2 -10.88 6.08 -14.09
N ASP A 3 -11.36 5.07 -13.35
CA ASP A 3 -12.14 5.27 -12.12
C ASP A 3 -11.30 5.35 -10.85
N VAL A 4 -10.16 4.64 -10.84
CA VAL A 4 -9.14 4.63 -9.80
C VAL A 4 -7.76 4.52 -10.45
N ILE A 5 -6.72 4.93 -9.75
CA ILE A 5 -5.32 4.67 -10.06
C ILE A 5 -4.79 3.70 -9.00
N VAL A 6 -3.88 2.81 -9.39
CA VAL A 6 -3.19 1.91 -8.46
C VAL A 6 -1.68 2.09 -8.55
N SER A 7 -1.01 1.91 -7.42
CA SER A 7 0.44 2.04 -7.27
C SER A 7 0.90 1.17 -6.09
N PRO A 8 2.18 0.78 -5.97
CA PRO A 8 2.72 0.44 -4.66
C PRO A 8 2.48 1.58 -3.66
N THR A 9 2.33 1.23 -2.39
CA THR A 9 2.24 2.23 -1.30
C THR A 9 3.61 2.80 -0.97
N THR A 10 4.64 1.97 -1.03
CA THR A 10 6.05 2.31 -0.82
C THR A 10 6.87 1.60 -1.91
N PRO A 11 8.00 2.18 -2.36
CA PRO A 11 8.86 1.55 -3.36
C PRO A 11 9.62 0.32 -2.84
N THR A 12 9.77 0.18 -1.52
CA THR A 12 10.46 -0.96 -0.87
C THR A 12 9.65 -1.48 0.30
N THR A 13 9.92 -2.71 0.71
CA THR A 13 9.51 -3.27 2.01
C THR A 13 10.11 -2.48 3.17
N ALA A 14 9.70 -2.82 4.39
CA ALA A 14 10.17 -2.15 5.60
C ALA A 14 11.69 -2.28 5.76
N PHE A 15 12.36 -1.15 6.00
CA PHE A 15 13.80 -1.10 6.25
C PHE A 15 14.08 -1.15 7.77
N PRO A 16 15.21 -1.75 8.20
CA PRO A 16 15.69 -1.74 9.57
C PRO A 16 15.73 -0.35 10.23
N ILE A 17 15.51 -0.32 11.54
CA ILE A 17 15.61 0.89 12.35
C ILE A 17 17.03 1.45 12.27
N GLY A 18 17.14 2.75 11.98
CA GLY A 18 18.41 3.46 11.89
C GLY A 18 19.09 3.39 10.51
N GLU A 19 18.66 2.50 9.61
CA GLU A 19 19.31 2.32 8.29
C GLU A 19 19.34 3.60 7.45
N ARG A 20 18.31 4.44 7.58
CA ARG A 20 18.17 5.69 6.81
C ARG A 20 18.29 6.95 7.67
N ALA A 21 18.75 6.82 8.93
CA ALA A 21 18.79 7.95 9.86
C ALA A 21 19.77 9.06 9.44
N ASP A 22 20.90 8.67 8.83
CA ASP A 22 21.95 9.60 8.40
C ASP A 22 21.77 10.08 6.93
N ASP A 23 20.77 9.57 6.21
CA ASP A 23 20.44 9.98 4.85
C ASP A 23 18.97 10.47 4.75
N PRO A 24 18.74 11.78 4.91
CA PRO A 24 17.40 12.36 4.79
C PRO A 24 16.74 12.14 3.43
N MET A 25 17.53 12.02 2.35
CA MET A 25 16.99 11.78 1.01
C MET A 25 16.47 10.36 0.88
N ALA A 26 17.17 9.37 1.44
CA ALA A 26 16.69 8.00 1.51
C ALA A 26 15.38 7.88 2.30
N MET A 27 15.19 8.69 3.34
CA MET A 27 13.93 8.78 4.06
C MET A 27 12.81 9.39 3.20
N TYR A 28 13.06 10.48 2.48
CA TYR A 28 12.04 11.09 1.62
C TYR A 28 11.57 10.20 0.48
N LEU A 29 12.44 9.35 -0.04
CA LEU A 29 12.07 8.40 -1.09
C LEU A 29 11.06 7.34 -0.62
N ALA A 30 10.90 7.13 0.70
CA ALA A 30 9.85 6.26 1.21
C ALA A 30 8.44 6.75 0.83
N ASP A 31 8.25 8.07 0.73
CA ASP A 31 6.95 8.69 0.42
C ASP A 31 6.77 9.02 -1.09
N LEU A 32 7.67 8.53 -1.94
CA LEU A 32 7.64 8.77 -3.39
C LEU A 32 6.28 8.44 -4.01
N CYS A 33 5.65 7.36 -3.55
CA CYS A 33 4.37 6.89 -4.07
C CYS A 33 3.15 7.55 -3.42
N THR A 34 3.28 8.20 -2.27
CA THR A 34 2.15 8.71 -1.47
C THR A 34 1.96 10.21 -1.61
N ILE A 35 3.05 10.99 -1.65
CA ILE A 35 3.01 12.47 -1.76
C ILE A 35 2.13 12.98 -2.92
N PRO A 36 2.17 12.40 -4.14
CA PRO A 36 1.35 12.90 -5.24
C PRO A 36 -0.14 12.95 -4.90
N THR A 37 -0.64 11.95 -4.17
CA THR A 37 -2.04 11.87 -3.72
C THR A 37 -2.36 13.02 -2.76
N ASN A 38 -1.49 13.29 -1.78
CA ASN A 38 -1.68 14.37 -0.82
C ASN A 38 -1.75 15.74 -1.50
N LEU A 39 -0.85 15.99 -2.45
CA LEU A 39 -0.78 17.27 -3.19
C LEU A 39 -1.98 17.46 -4.12
N ALA A 40 -2.48 16.38 -4.73
CA ALA A 40 -3.62 16.42 -5.63
C ALA A 40 -4.98 16.47 -4.89
N GLY A 41 -5.00 16.25 -3.57
CA GLY A 41 -6.23 16.23 -2.77
C GLY A 41 -7.12 15.01 -3.07
N ASN A 42 -6.52 13.92 -3.55
CA ASN A 42 -7.22 12.68 -3.82
C ASN A 42 -7.48 11.88 -2.54
N SER A 43 -8.48 11.00 -2.57
CA SER A 43 -8.68 9.99 -1.53
C SER A 43 -7.84 8.76 -1.87
N ALA A 44 -7.13 8.17 -0.90
CA ALA A 44 -6.35 6.96 -1.11
C ALA A 44 -6.32 6.04 0.11
N MET A 45 -6.08 4.75 -0.15
CA MET A 45 -5.99 3.67 0.83
C MET A 45 -4.82 2.77 0.47
N SER A 46 -4.14 2.24 1.49
CA SER A 46 -3.20 1.14 1.34
C SER A 46 -3.87 -0.15 1.81
N LEU A 47 -3.78 -1.20 0.99
CA LEU A 47 -4.23 -2.55 1.33
C LEU A 47 -3.06 -3.53 1.31
N PRO A 48 -2.98 -4.46 2.27
CA PRO A 48 -2.00 -5.54 2.22
C PRO A 48 -2.23 -6.41 0.97
N CYS A 49 -1.19 -6.63 0.17
CA CYS A 49 -1.30 -7.36 -1.10
C CYS A 49 -0.33 -8.53 -1.26
N GLY A 50 0.40 -8.88 -0.20
CA GLY A 50 1.25 -10.06 -0.13
C GLY A 50 2.47 -9.85 0.77
N LEU A 51 3.33 -10.87 0.82
CA LEU A 51 4.67 -10.79 1.38
C LEU A 51 5.70 -10.78 0.24
N ALA A 52 6.76 -9.99 0.37
CA ALA A 52 7.83 -9.97 -0.62
C ALA A 52 8.68 -11.26 -0.51
N PRO A 53 8.93 -11.99 -1.61
CA PRO A 53 9.68 -13.26 -1.57
C PRO A 53 11.11 -13.15 -1.02
N GLU A 54 11.72 -11.98 -1.14
CA GLU A 54 13.11 -11.73 -0.75
C GLU A 54 13.32 -11.61 0.77
N ASP A 55 12.33 -11.12 1.52
CA ASP A 55 12.46 -10.82 2.95
C ASP A 55 11.26 -11.26 3.81
N GLY A 56 10.17 -11.72 3.19
CA GLY A 56 8.95 -12.15 3.88
C GLY A 56 8.16 -11.00 4.51
N LEU A 57 8.44 -9.74 4.15
CA LEU A 57 7.79 -8.57 4.74
C LEU A 57 6.53 -8.15 3.97
N PRO A 58 5.53 -7.55 4.65
CA PRO A 58 4.30 -7.10 4.01
C PRO A 58 4.50 -6.04 2.91
N VAL A 59 3.76 -6.20 1.81
CA VAL A 59 3.69 -5.25 0.69
C VAL A 59 2.30 -4.60 0.64
N GLY A 60 2.26 -3.29 0.40
CA GLY A 60 1.02 -2.52 0.31
C GLY A 60 0.66 -2.09 -1.11
N LEU A 61 -0.57 -2.36 -1.53
CA LEU A 61 -1.20 -1.82 -2.74
C LEU A 61 -1.93 -0.51 -2.40
N GLN A 62 -1.53 0.59 -3.03
CA GLN A 62 -2.20 1.86 -2.94
C GLN A 62 -3.30 1.96 -4.00
N ILE A 63 -4.52 2.28 -3.58
CA ILE A 63 -5.65 2.61 -4.45
C ILE A 63 -5.95 4.09 -4.28
N ILE A 64 -6.07 4.81 -5.38
CA ILE A 64 -6.29 6.26 -5.42
C ILE A 64 -7.58 6.55 -6.17
N ALA A 65 -8.53 7.19 -5.50
CA ALA A 65 -9.81 7.62 -6.05
C ALA A 65 -9.85 9.15 -6.23
N PRO A 66 -10.78 9.68 -7.05
CA PRO A 66 -11.02 11.12 -7.12
C PRO A 66 -11.36 11.70 -5.73
N ALA A 67 -11.13 13.01 -5.55
CA ALA A 67 -11.48 13.71 -4.33
C ALA A 67 -12.95 13.43 -3.92
N MET A 68 -13.19 13.22 -2.63
CA MET A 68 -14.51 12.93 -2.04
C MET A 68 -15.19 11.64 -2.58
N LYS A 69 -14.40 10.67 -3.09
CA LYS A 69 -14.87 9.36 -3.56
C LYS A 69 -14.40 8.20 -2.68
N ASP A 70 -14.42 8.40 -1.37
CA ASP A 70 -14.09 7.38 -0.37
C ASP A 70 -15.00 6.15 -0.49
N ASP A 71 -16.27 6.33 -0.89
CA ASP A 71 -17.19 5.23 -1.15
C ASP A 71 -16.69 4.29 -2.27
N ARG A 72 -16.08 4.87 -3.32
CA ARG A 72 -15.45 4.12 -4.40
C ARG A 72 -14.21 3.41 -3.91
N LEU A 73 -13.40 4.09 -3.09
CA LEU A 73 -12.21 3.52 -2.50
C LEU A 73 -12.53 2.26 -1.68
N TYR A 74 -13.55 2.32 -0.82
CA TYR A 74 -14.01 1.17 -0.04
C TYR A 74 -14.57 0.05 -0.92
N LYS A 75 -15.34 0.35 -1.97
CA LYS A 75 -15.87 -0.67 -2.90
C LYS A 75 -14.76 -1.43 -3.62
N VAL A 76 -13.79 -0.69 -4.17
CA VAL A 76 -12.64 -1.30 -4.85
C VAL A 76 -11.78 -2.07 -3.85
N GLY A 77 -11.52 -1.47 -2.68
CA GLY A 77 -10.73 -2.11 -1.64
C GLY A 77 -11.32 -3.42 -1.13
N ALA A 78 -12.63 -3.45 -0.86
CA ALA A 78 -13.33 -4.67 -0.46
C ALA A 78 -13.29 -5.75 -1.55
N ALA A 79 -13.40 -5.37 -2.83
CA ALA A 79 -13.28 -6.32 -3.94
C ALA A 79 -11.86 -6.90 -4.04
N VAL A 80 -10.83 -6.08 -3.84
CA VAL A 80 -9.42 -6.51 -3.83
C VAL A 80 -9.15 -7.45 -2.65
N GLU A 81 -9.59 -7.09 -1.45
CA GLU A 81 -9.47 -7.93 -0.25
C GLU A 81 -10.17 -9.29 -0.46
N ALA A 82 -11.41 -9.30 -0.95
CA ALA A 82 -12.15 -10.53 -1.22
C ALA A 82 -11.44 -11.42 -2.24
N ALA A 83 -10.91 -10.84 -3.33
CA ALA A 83 -10.16 -11.57 -4.35
C ALA A 83 -8.86 -12.17 -3.78
N PHE A 84 -8.21 -11.48 -2.86
CA PHE A 84 -7.02 -11.99 -2.18
C PHE A 84 -7.33 -13.12 -1.20
N VAL A 85 -8.40 -12.98 -0.40
CA VAL A 85 -8.89 -14.06 0.47
C VAL A 85 -9.29 -15.29 -0.34
N GLU A 86 -9.98 -15.11 -1.47
CA GLU A 86 -10.33 -16.22 -2.37
C GLU A 86 -9.07 -16.90 -2.94
N LYS A 87 -8.07 -16.12 -3.32
CA LYS A 87 -6.81 -16.63 -3.88
C LYS A 87 -5.98 -17.41 -2.86
N TRP A 88 -5.90 -16.93 -1.62
CA TRP A 88 -5.03 -17.50 -0.59
C TRP A 88 -5.73 -18.52 0.32
N GLY A 89 -7.06 -18.45 0.42
CA GLY A 89 -7.86 -19.28 1.32
C GLY A 89 -8.05 -18.69 2.72
N HIS A 90 -7.38 -17.58 3.02
CA HIS A 90 -7.40 -16.88 4.31
C HIS A 90 -7.00 -15.40 4.12
N PRO A 91 -7.28 -14.51 5.10
CA PRO A 91 -6.79 -13.14 5.10
C PRO A 91 -5.26 -13.07 5.25
N LEU A 92 -4.59 -12.17 4.51
CA LEU A 92 -3.13 -12.00 4.60
C LEU A 92 -2.64 -11.67 6.02
N LEU A 93 -3.49 -11.07 6.85
CA LEU A 93 -3.15 -10.75 8.24
C LEU A 93 -2.77 -12.01 9.04
N GLU A 94 -3.25 -13.19 8.64
CA GLU A 94 -2.87 -14.47 9.26
C GLU A 94 -1.44 -14.92 8.88
N GLU A 95 -0.87 -14.40 7.79
CA GLU A 95 0.52 -14.65 7.38
C GLU A 95 1.51 -13.59 7.90
N ALA A 96 1.00 -12.48 8.46
CA ALA A 96 1.85 -11.41 8.92
C ALA A 96 2.75 -11.89 10.08
N PRO A 97 4.07 -11.60 10.05
CA PRO A 97 4.98 -12.01 11.11
C PRO A 97 4.55 -11.39 12.46
N SER A 98 4.67 -12.16 13.54
CA SER A 98 4.47 -11.65 14.89
C SER A 98 5.54 -10.61 15.20
N LEU A 99 5.12 -9.41 15.62
CA LEU A 99 5.99 -8.31 16.05
C LEU A 99 6.63 -8.58 17.42
#